data_AF-A0A0F9GGE3-F1
#
_entry.id   AF-A0A0F9GGE3-F1
#
_cell.length_a   1.000
_cell.length_b   1.000
_cell.length_c   1.000
_cell.angle_alpha   90.00
_cell.angle_beta   90.00
_cell.angle_gamma   90.00
#
_symmetry.space_group_name_H-M   'P 1'
#
loop_
_entity.id
_entity.type
_entity.pdbx_description
1 polymer ?
#
loop_
_entity_poly.entity_id
_entity_poly.type
_entity_poly.pdbx_seq_one_letter_code
_entity_poly.pdbx_strand_id
1 'polypeptide(L)'
;GLNADTSSAHVTLNRNSSKSYRSIMWDAAVIQNADFFIGAEGGLANVAAGVHTKTVLTGEFVHQLYGWNGVIEQIVNPKLGPRFYWPEDGHIDLNPYLTDSGVSTEMLSAFRGKPAEEYNYGWTTPTI
;
A
#
# COMPACT_ATOMS: atom_id res chain seq x y z
N GLY A 1 -6.31 -1.49 49.59
CA GLY A 1 -7.40 -2.42 49.21
C GLY A 1 -7.47 -2.46 47.70
N LEU A 2 -7.12 -3.64 47.15
CA LEU A 2 -7.20 -4.15 45.77
C LEU A 2 -6.91 -3.18 44.60
N ASN A 3 -6.02 -3.46 43.65
CA ASN A 3 -4.73 -4.15 43.55
C ASN A 3 -4.21 -3.69 42.18
N ALA A 4 -3.04 -3.07 42.11
CA ALA A 4 -2.42 -2.73 40.83
C ALA A 4 -1.87 -4.03 40.21
N ASP A 5 -2.72 -4.73 39.47
CA ASP A 5 -2.29 -5.82 38.60
C ASP A 5 -1.81 -5.21 37.28
N THR A 6 -0.50 -5.09 37.17
CA THR A 6 0.21 -4.87 35.91
C THR A 6 0.04 -6.12 35.03
N SER A 7 -1.06 -6.18 34.31
CA SER A 7 -1.14 -6.89 33.04
C SER A 7 -1.67 -5.88 32.02
N SER A 8 -0.98 -5.74 30.90
CA SER A 8 -1.37 -4.90 29.77
C SER A 8 -2.66 -5.47 29.14
N ALA A 9 -3.78 -5.27 29.83
CA ALA A 9 -5.09 -5.63 29.33
C ALA A 9 -5.38 -4.75 28.12
N HIS A 10 -5.47 -5.40 26.96
CA HIS A 10 -5.95 -4.81 25.73
C HIS A 10 -7.29 -4.11 26.01
N VAL A 11 -7.30 -2.77 26.00
CA VAL A 11 -8.53 -2.00 26.18
C VAL A 11 -9.36 -2.15 24.90
N THR A 12 -10.37 -3.00 24.90
CA THR A 12 -11.35 -3.08 23.82
C THR A 12 -12.32 -1.90 23.95
N LEU A 13 -12.17 -0.89 23.10
CA LEU A 13 -13.12 0.22 23.02
C LEU A 13 -14.46 -0.29 22.44
N ASN A 14 -15.46 -0.48 23.30
CA ASN A 14 -16.82 -0.81 22.87
C ASN A 14 -17.52 0.48 22.37
N ARG A 15 -17.29 0.85 21.10
CA ARG A 15 -18.08 1.89 20.43
C ARG A 15 -19.41 1.29 19.98
N ASN A 16 -20.40 1.31 20.87
CA ASN A 16 -21.81 1.18 20.53
C ASN A 16 -22.20 2.29 19.54
N SER A 17 -22.02 2.04 18.25
CA SER A 17 -22.71 2.76 17.18
C SER A 17 -23.20 1.72 16.21
N SER A 18 -24.49 1.78 15.92
CA SER A 18 -25.30 0.80 15.19
C SER A 18 -24.99 0.71 13.69
N LYS A 19 -23.71 0.76 13.32
CA LYS A 19 -23.23 0.41 11.98
C LYS A 19 -22.40 -0.85 12.13
N SER A 20 -22.75 -1.89 11.39
CA SER A 20 -21.98 -3.13 11.33
C SER A 20 -20.64 -2.87 10.64
N TYR A 21 -19.66 -2.32 11.36
CA TYR A 21 -18.30 -2.19 10.86
C TYR A 21 -17.72 -3.60 10.76
N ARG A 22 -17.36 -4.03 9.54
CA ARG A 22 -16.53 -5.23 9.40
C ARG A 22 -15.19 -4.95 10.08
N SER A 23 -14.69 -5.94 10.82
CA SER A 23 -13.40 -5.81 11.51
C SER A 23 -12.27 -5.81 10.48
N ILE A 24 -11.25 -4.98 10.69
CA ILE A 24 -10.02 -5.00 9.88
C ILE A 24 -9.35 -6.39 9.87
N MET A 25 -9.56 -7.18 10.93
CA MET A 25 -9.08 -8.57 10.97
C MET A 25 -9.79 -9.48 9.97
N TRP A 26 -11.07 -9.22 9.71
CA TRP A 26 -11.79 -9.95 8.67
C TRP A 26 -11.23 -9.64 7.29
N ASP A 27 -10.99 -8.36 7.02
CA ASP A 27 -10.40 -7.94 5.74
C ASP A 27 -8.99 -8.51 5.57
N ALA A 28 -8.16 -8.47 6.61
CA ALA A 28 -6.83 -9.10 6.61
C ALA A 28 -6.89 -10.60 6.32
N ALA A 29 -7.85 -11.33 6.91
CA ALA A 29 -8.04 -12.76 6.66
C ALA A 29 -8.44 -13.05 5.20
N VAL A 30 -9.30 -12.21 4.62
CA VAL A 30 -9.66 -12.32 3.19
C VAL A 30 -8.45 -12.03 2.31
N ILE A 31 -7.73 -10.94 2.58
CA ILE A 31 -6.56 -10.52 1.79
C ILE A 31 -5.45 -11.56 1.84
N GLN A 32 -5.18 -12.15 3.01
CA GLN A 32 -4.16 -13.19 3.19
C GLN A 32 -4.39 -14.41 2.28
N ASN A 33 -5.64 -14.69 1.90
CA ASN A 33 -6.00 -15.80 1.02
C ASN A 33 -6.08 -15.39 -0.46
N ALA A 34 -5.76 -14.15 -0.80
CA ALA A 34 -5.70 -13.68 -2.18
C ALA A 34 -4.27 -13.81 -2.74
N ASP A 35 -4.16 -14.07 -4.05
CA ASP A 35 -2.85 -14.07 -4.73
C ASP A 35 -2.24 -12.66 -4.80
N PHE A 36 -3.11 -11.65 -4.98
CA PHE A 36 -2.74 -10.25 -5.12
C PHE A 36 -3.75 -9.33 -4.45
N PHE A 37 -3.26 -8.26 -3.85
CA PHE A 37 -4.02 -7.06 -3.52
C PHE A 37 -3.72 -5.97 -4.56
N ILE A 38 -4.76 -5.33 -5.10
CA ILE A 38 -4.64 -4.29 -6.11
C ILE A 38 -5.35 -3.05 -5.62
N GLY A 39 -4.67 -1.90 -5.62
CA GLY A 39 -5.31 -0.65 -5.26
C GLY A 39 -4.34 0.50 -5.02
N ALA A 40 -4.88 1.56 -4.42
CA ALA A 40 -4.10 2.71 -4.00
C ALA A 40 -3.15 2.36 -2.86
N GLU A 41 -2.04 3.08 -2.76
CA GLU A 41 -1.20 3.04 -1.56
C GLU A 41 -1.97 3.62 -0.36
N GLY A 42 -1.92 2.93 0.78
CA GLY A 42 -2.62 3.34 1.98
C GLY A 42 -2.73 2.22 3.02
N GLY A 43 -3.65 2.39 3.97
CA GLY A 43 -3.78 1.47 5.11
C GLY A 43 -4.05 0.02 4.70
N LEU A 44 -4.93 -0.22 3.71
CA LEU A 44 -5.24 -1.58 3.25
C LEU A 44 -4.07 -2.22 2.49
N ALA A 45 -3.33 -1.46 1.70
CA ALA A 45 -2.11 -1.94 1.05
C ALA A 45 -1.05 -2.37 2.08
N ASN A 46 -0.91 -1.61 3.17
CA ASN A 46 0.00 -1.95 4.26
C ASN A 46 -0.47 -3.18 5.03
N VAL A 47 -1.78 -3.34 5.24
CA VAL A 47 -2.34 -4.58 5.82
C VAL A 47 -2.07 -5.77 4.92
N ALA A 48 -2.29 -5.64 3.61
CA ALA A 48 -2.02 -6.68 2.62
C ALA A 48 -0.56 -7.14 2.67
N ALA A 49 0.37 -6.19 2.65
CA ALA A 49 1.78 -6.48 2.76
C ALA A 49 2.16 -7.09 4.12
N GLY A 50 1.58 -6.59 5.21
CA GLY A 50 1.79 -7.13 6.56
C GLY A 50 1.30 -8.57 6.76
N VAL A 51 0.38 -9.06 5.91
CA VAL A 51 -0.04 -10.47 5.87
C VAL A 51 0.62 -11.26 4.73
N HIS A 52 1.69 -10.71 4.13
CA HIS A 52 2.46 -11.30 3.03
C HIS A 52 1.68 -11.55 1.73
N THR A 53 0.60 -10.79 1.52
CA THR A 53 -0.08 -10.76 0.23
C THR A 53 0.62 -9.77 -0.70
N LYS A 54 1.00 -10.25 -1.90
CA LYS A 54 1.65 -9.42 -2.91
C LYS A 54 0.75 -8.25 -3.32
N THR A 55 1.32 -7.05 -3.40
CA THR A 55 0.56 -5.84 -3.73
C THR A 55 0.92 -5.31 -5.11
N VAL A 56 -0.09 -4.85 -5.86
CA VAL A 56 0.05 -4.03 -7.07
C VAL A 56 -0.54 -2.67 -6.76
N LEU A 57 0.32 -1.67 -6.59
CA LEU A 57 -0.08 -0.31 -6.23
C LEU A 57 -0.22 0.56 -7.47
N THR A 58 -1.29 1.35 -7.56
CA THR A 58 -1.56 2.23 -8.71
C THR A 58 -0.66 3.47 -8.76
N GLY A 59 0.12 3.75 -7.71
CA GLY A 59 1.03 4.90 -7.64
C GLY A 59 0.33 6.26 -7.51
N GLU A 60 -1.00 6.30 -7.44
CA GLU A 60 -1.79 7.54 -7.42
C GLU A 60 -1.51 8.42 -6.20
N PHE A 61 -1.27 7.82 -5.03
CA PHE A 61 -1.01 8.54 -3.80
C PHE A 61 0.36 9.21 -3.81
N VAL A 62 1.40 8.50 -4.27
CA VAL A 62 2.74 9.07 -4.49
C VAL A 62 2.67 10.18 -5.53
N HIS A 63 1.90 10.00 -6.61
CA HIS A 63 1.70 11.04 -7.61
C HIS A 63 0.96 12.27 -7.05
N GLN A 64 -0.04 12.09 -6.20
CA GLN A 64 -0.73 13.22 -5.55
C GLN A 64 0.17 13.99 -4.60
N LEU A 65 1.07 13.31 -3.88
CA LEU A 65 1.96 13.95 -2.93
C LEU A 65 3.21 14.54 -3.58
N TYR A 66 3.79 13.85 -4.55
CA TYR A 66 5.11 14.18 -5.09
C TYR A 66 5.11 14.41 -6.60
N GLY A 67 3.98 14.28 -7.30
CA GLY A 67 3.87 14.61 -8.72
C GLY A 67 3.86 16.12 -8.99
N TRP A 68 3.60 16.50 -10.24
CA TRP A 68 3.56 17.91 -10.67
C TRP A 68 2.59 18.78 -9.86
N ASN A 69 1.51 18.20 -9.34
CA ASN A 69 0.51 18.88 -8.51
C ASN A 69 0.76 18.72 -6.98
N GLY A 70 1.88 18.12 -6.58
CA GLY A 70 2.16 17.70 -5.20
C GLY A 70 2.59 18.80 -4.23
N VAL A 71 3.07 18.41 -3.04
CA VAL A 71 3.45 19.31 -1.94
C VAL A 71 4.56 20.30 -2.32
N ILE A 72 4.57 21.43 -1.62
CA ILE A 72 5.51 22.56 -1.79
C ILE A 72 6.98 22.11 -1.72
N GLU A 73 7.27 21.04 -0.96
CA GLU A 73 8.60 20.43 -0.84
C GLU A 73 8.51 18.94 -1.15
N GLN A 74 9.27 18.49 -2.16
CA GLN A 74 9.35 17.10 -2.56
C GLN A 74 10.57 16.44 -1.91
N ILE A 75 10.36 15.26 -1.33
CA ILE A 75 11.46 14.40 -0.90
C ILE A 75 12.06 13.78 -2.16
N VAL A 76 13.38 13.82 -2.31
CA VAL A 76 14.08 13.34 -3.53
C VAL A 76 13.85 11.85 -3.78
N ASN A 77 13.71 11.05 -2.72
CA ASN A 77 13.44 9.61 -2.81
C ASN A 77 12.46 9.20 -1.69
N PRO A 78 11.15 9.43 -1.85
CA PRO A 78 10.18 9.05 -0.85
C PRO A 78 10.07 7.52 -0.84
N LYS A 79 10.54 6.88 0.23
CA LYS A 79 10.41 5.42 0.43
C LYS A 79 9.01 5.10 0.94
N LEU A 80 8.06 5.10 0.02
CA LEU A 80 6.64 4.90 0.30
C LEU A 80 6.16 3.57 -0.29
N GLY A 81 5.42 2.83 0.54
CA GLY A 81 4.76 1.61 0.14
C GLY A 81 5.46 0.31 0.53
N PRO A 82 4.75 -0.83 0.40
CA PRO A 82 5.20 -2.17 0.77
C PRO A 82 6.55 -2.60 0.24
N ARG A 83 6.92 -2.18 -0.98
CA ARG A 83 8.20 -2.53 -1.63
C ARG A 83 9.41 -2.13 -0.79
N PHE A 84 9.34 -1.03 -0.05
CA PHE A 84 10.47 -0.58 0.79
C PHE A 84 10.52 -1.25 2.16
N TYR A 85 9.39 -1.78 2.64
CA TYR A 85 9.30 -2.47 3.92
C TYR A 85 9.53 -3.98 3.78
N TRP A 86 9.08 -4.58 2.67
CA TRP A 86 9.15 -6.01 2.35
C TRP A 86 9.67 -6.23 0.91
N PRO A 87 10.95 -5.92 0.61
CA PRO A 87 11.48 -5.96 -0.76
C PRO A 87 11.43 -7.35 -1.40
N GLU A 88 11.47 -8.42 -0.59
CA GLU A 88 11.52 -9.80 -1.06
C GLU A 88 10.13 -10.36 -1.46
N ASP A 89 9.05 -9.72 -1.06
CA ASP A 89 7.67 -10.21 -1.26
C ASP A 89 7.13 -9.90 -2.68
N GLY A 90 7.94 -9.25 -3.51
CA GLY A 90 7.65 -9.00 -4.92
C GLY A 90 6.52 -8.00 -5.15
N HIS A 91 6.42 -6.97 -4.30
CA HIS A 91 5.47 -5.86 -4.45
C HIS A 91 5.79 -5.00 -5.68
N ILE A 92 4.73 -4.53 -6.32
CA ILE A 92 4.79 -3.83 -7.60
C ILE A 92 4.12 -2.48 -7.47
N ASP A 93 4.82 -1.42 -7.89
CA ASP A 93 4.26 -0.09 -8.03
C ASP A 93 4.13 0.22 -9.52
N LEU A 94 2.90 0.51 -9.96
CA LEU A 94 2.62 0.94 -11.31
C LEU A 94 3.06 2.39 -11.50
N ASN A 95 3.51 2.69 -12.72
CA ASN A 95 3.75 4.06 -13.13
C ASN A 95 2.40 4.81 -13.21
N PRO A 96 2.23 5.95 -12.49
CA PRO A 96 0.98 6.71 -12.49
C PRO A 96 0.63 7.35 -13.85
N TYR A 97 1.58 7.39 -14.80
CA TYR A 97 1.39 7.97 -16.14
C TYR A 97 1.04 6.94 -17.22
N LEU A 98 0.73 5.70 -16.85
CA LEU A 98 0.32 4.68 -17.81
C LEU A 98 -1.03 5.03 -18.44
N THR A 99 -1.19 4.70 -19.71
CA THR A 99 -2.51 4.66 -20.37
C THR A 99 -3.34 3.49 -19.84
N ASP A 100 -4.66 3.50 -20.05
CA ASP A 100 -5.54 2.38 -19.68
C ASP A 100 -5.05 1.01 -20.22
N SER A 101 -4.55 1.01 -21.46
CA SER A 101 -3.94 -0.18 -22.08
C SER A 101 -2.60 -0.56 -21.44
N GLY A 102 -1.82 0.43 -21.02
CA GLY A 102 -0.57 0.24 -20.29
C GLY A 102 -0.80 -0.41 -18.93
N VAL A 103 -1.77 0.08 -18.16
CA VAL A 103 -2.16 -0.51 -16.86
C VAL A 103 -2.50 -1.98 -17.00
N SER A 104 -3.33 -2.32 -18.00
CA SER A 104 -3.72 -3.71 -18.26
C SER A 104 -2.51 -4.60 -18.61
N THR A 105 -1.57 -4.06 -19.39
CA THR A 105 -0.35 -4.77 -19.81
C THR A 105 0.59 -5.04 -18.63
N GLU A 106 0.78 -4.05 -17.78
CA GLU A 106 1.62 -4.17 -16.58
C GLU A 106 1.02 -5.14 -15.56
N MET A 107 -0.29 -5.05 -15.29
CA MET A 107 -0.98 -6.00 -14.40
C MET A 107 -0.88 -7.44 -14.91
N LEU A 108 -1.07 -7.67 -16.21
CA LEU A 108 -0.90 -9.00 -16.80
C LEU A 108 0.54 -9.51 -16.69
N SER A 109 1.53 -8.64 -16.83
CA SER A 109 2.94 -9.00 -16.67
C SER A 109 3.26 -9.37 -15.23
N ALA A 110 2.73 -8.61 -14.26
CA ALA A 110 2.81 -8.91 -12.83
C ALA A 110 2.23 -10.29 -12.47
N PHE A 111 1.02 -10.60 -12.96
CA PHE A 111 0.36 -11.88 -12.67
C PHE A 111 1.06 -13.08 -13.32
N ARG A 112 1.83 -12.85 -14.39
CA ARG A 112 2.61 -13.89 -15.08
C ARG A 112 3.99 -14.13 -14.46
N GLY A 113 4.33 -13.46 -13.36
CA GLY A 113 5.58 -13.67 -12.63
C GLY A 113 6.81 -13.09 -13.33
N LYS A 114 6.64 -12.13 -14.25
CA LYS A 114 7.78 -11.32 -14.69
C LYS A 114 8.20 -10.40 -13.54
N PRO A 115 9.50 -10.24 -13.27
CA PRO A 115 9.96 -9.28 -12.27
C PRO A 115 9.46 -7.88 -12.67
N ALA A 116 8.98 -7.11 -11.70
CA ALA A 116 8.65 -5.72 -11.94
C ALA A 116 9.91 -5.02 -12.46
N GLU A 117 9.83 -4.37 -13.61
CA GLU A 117 10.89 -3.45 -14.01
C GLU A 117 10.97 -2.36 -12.94
N GLU A 118 12.19 -2.04 -12.52
CA GLU A 118 12.43 -0.96 -11.56
C GLU A 118 12.04 0.35 -12.25
N TYR A 119 10.82 0.80 -11.98
CA TYR A 119 10.38 2.09 -12.49
C TYR A 119 11.11 3.17 -11.70
N ASN A 120 12.19 3.69 -12.29
CA ASN A 120 12.79 4.93 -11.84
C ASN A 120 11.72 6.01 -11.99
N TYR A 121 11.29 6.61 -10.88
CA TYR A 121 10.25 7.64 -10.82
C TYR A 121 10.53 8.90 -11.68
N GLY A 122 11.61 8.92 -12.46
CA GLY A 122 11.86 9.96 -13.46
C GLY A 122 11.88 11.35 -12.82
N TRP A 123 12.46 11.47 -11.62
CA TRP A 123 12.66 12.74 -10.92
C TRP A 123 13.76 13.55 -11.63
N THR A 124 13.61 13.83 -12.91
CA THR A 124 14.37 14.93 -13.52
C THR A 124 13.66 16.20 -13.07
N THR A 125 14.31 16.97 -12.21
CA THR A 125 13.98 18.37 -11.95
C THR A 125 13.59 19.04 -13.26
N PRO A 126 12.43 19.71 -13.37
CA PRO A 126 12.17 20.57 -14.51
C PRO A 126 13.29 21.60 -14.55
N THR A 127 14.10 21.60 -15.60
CA THR A 127 15.01 22.69 -15.87
C THR A 127 14.15 23.89 -16.22
N ILE A 128 14.08 24.87 -15.31
CA ILE A 128 13.55 26.23 -15.57
C ILE A 128 14.40 26.95 -16.62
#